data_AF-A0A0G1TK30-F1
#
_entry.id   AF-A0A0G1TK30-F1
#
_cell.length_a   1.000
_cell.length_b   1.000
_cell.length_c   1.000
_cell.angle_alpha   90.00
_cell.angle_beta   90.00
_cell.angle_gamma   90.00
#
_symmetry.space_group_name_H-M   'P 1'
#
loop_
_entity.id
_entity.type
_entity.pdbx_description
1 polymer ?
#
loop_
_entity_poly.entity_id
_entity_poly.type
_entity_poly.pdbx_seq_one_letter_code
_entity_poly.pdbx_strand_id
1 'polypeptide(L)'
;MPAILYPRERQLLDFITQFIQRYGYAPTLKEIGDAMGISSPATVHEHIDRLRIKGFIKKLDGTARGLEVIKDTYRSVSGGNEGAIELPVLGFIAAGSPLEPYTDPNYYVSVAPAMVSAGKPHYILQVKGNSMIDDGILDGDFVVIQHQQDAKNGDIVVALLPNGLATLKRIFFEKDRIKLMPANSQMSPIIATHVKIQGRCVGLIRKFQVH
;
A
#
# COMPACT_ATOMS: atom_id res chain seq x y z
N MET A 1 19.18 2.68 -2.14
CA MET A 1 18.11 2.98 -1.16
C MET A 1 16.85 3.33 -1.93
N PRO A 2 15.77 2.55 -1.81
CA PRO A 2 14.44 2.91 -2.32
C PRO A 2 13.67 3.61 -1.18
N ALA A 3 12.88 4.63 -1.51
CA ALA A 3 12.30 5.51 -0.50
C ALA A 3 10.77 5.61 -0.62
N ILE A 4 10.11 5.85 0.52
CA ILE A 4 8.64 5.81 0.65
C ILE A 4 7.98 6.85 -0.21
N LEU A 5 7.13 6.39 -1.13
CA LEU A 5 6.21 7.28 -1.84
C LEU A 5 4.88 7.28 -1.11
N TYR A 6 4.56 8.40 -0.47
CA TYR A 6 3.21 8.64 0.03
C TYR A 6 2.23 8.68 -1.15
N PRO A 7 0.92 8.41 -0.94
CA PRO A 7 -0.04 8.27 -2.05
C PRO A 7 -0.03 9.43 -3.05
N ARG A 8 0.13 10.67 -2.58
CA ARG A 8 0.26 11.86 -3.43
C ARG A 8 1.57 11.94 -4.20
N GLU A 9 2.68 11.52 -3.60
CA GLU A 9 3.97 11.45 -4.29
C GLU A 9 3.99 10.34 -5.35
N ARG A 10 3.31 9.23 -5.07
CA ARG A 10 3.10 8.15 -6.06
C ARG A 10 2.25 8.63 -7.23
N GLN A 11 1.11 9.28 -6.94
CA GLN A 11 0.25 9.87 -7.98
C GLN A 11 1.03 10.87 -8.85
N LEU A 12 1.89 11.68 -8.23
CA LEU A 12 2.77 12.60 -8.94
C LEU A 12 3.78 11.86 -9.84
N LEU A 13 4.46 10.85 -9.31
CA LEU A 13 5.43 10.05 -10.08
C LEU A 13 4.77 9.33 -11.26
N ASP A 14 3.60 8.73 -11.04
CA ASP A 14 2.81 8.04 -12.06
C ASP A 14 2.39 9.03 -13.17
N PHE A 15 1.92 10.22 -12.79
CA PHE A 15 1.55 11.27 -13.75
C PHE A 15 2.75 11.71 -14.59
N ILE A 16 3.89 12.03 -13.96
CA ILE A 16 5.11 12.45 -14.67
C ILE A 16 5.55 11.37 -15.65
N THR A 17 5.52 10.11 -15.22
CA THR A 17 5.89 8.95 -16.04
C THR A 17 4.98 8.81 -17.27
N GLN A 18 3.66 8.84 -17.06
CA GLN A 18 2.68 8.73 -18.15
C GLN A 18 2.76 9.91 -19.12
N PHE A 19 3.00 11.12 -18.60
CA PHE A 19 3.13 12.32 -19.42
C PHE A 19 4.35 12.25 -20.34
N ILE A 20 5.50 11.85 -19.81
CA ILE A 20 6.74 11.67 -20.60
C ILE A 20 6.54 10.59 -21.68
N GLN A 21 5.90 9.46 -21.33
CA GLN A 21 5.63 8.40 -22.30
C GLN A 21 4.71 8.85 -23.43
N ARG A 22 3.73 9.71 -23.14
CA ARG A 22 2.74 10.16 -24.12
C ARG A 22 3.25 11.29 -25.02
N TYR A 23 4.00 12.23 -24.47
CA TYR A 23 4.38 13.46 -25.18
C TYR A 23 5.87 13.55 -25.53
N GLY A 24 6.70 12.66 -24.98
CA GLY A 24 8.15 12.63 -25.24
C GLY A 24 8.95 13.71 -24.50
N TYR A 25 8.32 14.48 -23.61
CA TYR A 25 8.96 15.52 -22.79
C TYR A 25 8.32 15.60 -21.40
N ALA A 26 9.05 16.19 -20.45
CA ALA A 26 8.59 16.29 -19.06
C ALA A 26 7.51 17.37 -18.86
N PRO A 27 6.54 17.16 -17.96
CA PRO A 27 5.55 18.17 -17.63
C PRO A 27 6.17 19.34 -16.85
N THR A 28 5.56 20.51 -16.98
CA THR A 28 5.86 21.71 -16.20
C THR A 28 5.16 21.67 -14.84
N LEU A 29 5.62 22.51 -13.91
CA LEU A 29 5.00 22.64 -12.58
C LEU A 29 3.52 23.01 -12.64
N LYS A 30 3.12 23.81 -13.63
CA LYS A 30 1.73 24.22 -13.84
C LYS A 30 0.89 23.05 -14.34
N GLU A 31 1.36 22.32 -15.35
CA GLU A 31 0.70 21.10 -15.86
C GLU A 31 0.53 20.04 -14.76
N ILE A 32 1.52 19.91 -13.87
CA ILE A 32 1.44 19.02 -12.69
C ILE A 32 0.40 19.52 -11.69
N GLY A 33 0.40 20.81 -11.35
CA GLY A 33 -0.58 21.39 -10.43
C GLY A 33 -2.01 21.22 -10.91
N ASP A 34 -2.26 21.51 -12.19
CA ASP A 34 -3.57 21.37 -12.83
C ASP A 34 -4.05 19.91 -12.83
N ALA A 35 -3.16 18.95 -13.15
CA ALA A 35 -3.51 17.53 -13.17
C ALA A 35 -3.72 16.92 -11.76
N MET A 36 -3.03 17.43 -10.75
CA MET A 36 -3.10 16.93 -9.37
C MET A 36 -4.21 17.61 -8.54
N GLY A 37 -4.85 18.65 -9.08
CA GLY A 37 -5.80 19.49 -8.36
C GLY A 37 -5.15 20.30 -7.24
N ILE A 38 -3.89 20.71 -7.43
CA ILE A 38 -3.10 21.47 -6.44
C ILE A 38 -2.93 22.90 -6.94
N SER A 39 -3.58 23.85 -6.24
CA SER A 39 -3.58 25.26 -6.61
C SER A 39 -2.26 25.98 -6.28
N SER A 40 -1.44 25.41 -5.39
CA SER A 40 -0.19 26.03 -4.92
C SER A 40 1.04 25.43 -5.61
N PRO A 41 1.79 26.23 -6.40
CA PRO A 41 3.05 25.79 -7.01
C PRO A 41 4.10 25.34 -5.97
N ALA A 42 4.06 25.90 -4.75
CA ALA A 42 4.98 25.53 -3.67
C ALA A 42 4.76 24.09 -3.19
N THR A 43 3.51 23.63 -3.10
CA THR A 43 3.16 22.27 -2.70
C THR A 43 3.58 21.25 -3.76
N VAL A 44 3.46 21.60 -5.04
CA VAL A 44 3.97 20.78 -6.15
C VAL A 44 5.49 20.66 -6.07
N HIS A 45 6.18 21.77 -5.82
CA HIS A 45 7.63 21.79 -5.62
C HIS A 45 8.07 20.87 -4.47
N GLU A 46 7.38 20.94 -3.33
CA GLU A 46 7.70 20.11 -2.17
C GLU A 46 7.60 18.62 -2.48
N HIS A 47 6.55 18.19 -3.19
CA HIS A 47 6.41 16.79 -3.60
C HIS A 47 7.50 16.36 -4.60
N ILE A 48 7.87 17.23 -5.54
CA ILE A 48 8.98 16.98 -6.49
C ILE A 48 10.30 16.86 -5.73
N ASP A 49 10.59 17.75 -4.78
CA ASP A 49 11.82 17.71 -4.02
C ASP A 49 11.92 16.47 -3.14
N ARG A 50 10.79 16.02 -2.57
CA ARG A 50 10.72 14.74 -1.87
C ARG A 50 11.01 13.59 -2.82
N LEU A 51 10.39 13.52 -4.00
CA LEU A 51 10.70 12.50 -5.02
C LEU A 51 12.17 12.52 -5.46
N ARG A 52 12.77 13.72 -5.53
CA ARG A 52 14.19 13.91 -5.88
C ARG A 52 15.12 13.40 -4.80
N ILE A 53 14.91 13.79 -3.54
CA ILE A 53 15.68 13.30 -2.38
C ILE A 53 15.58 11.78 -2.28
N LYS A 54 14.41 11.24 -2.60
CA LYS A 54 14.08 9.81 -2.61
C LYS A 54 14.65 9.06 -3.82
N GLY A 55 15.25 9.76 -4.79
CA GLY A 55 15.94 9.18 -5.94
C GLY A 55 15.01 8.61 -7.02
N PHE A 56 13.73 8.98 -7.02
CA PHE A 56 12.78 8.58 -8.08
C PHE A 56 12.85 9.49 -9.30
N ILE A 57 13.18 10.76 -9.09
CA ILE A 57 13.32 11.75 -10.16
C ILE A 57 14.60 12.56 -10.02
N LYS A 58 15.15 13.00 -11.15
CA LYS A 58 16.21 14.00 -11.23
C LYS A 58 15.61 15.30 -11.76
N LYS A 59 16.10 16.42 -11.25
CA LYS A 59 15.71 17.76 -11.73
C LYS A 59 16.96 18.45 -12.25
N LEU A 60 16.92 18.92 -13.50
CA LEU A 60 17.88 19.86 -14.05
C LEU A 60 17.45 21.28 -13.68
N ASP A 61 18.28 21.98 -12.92
CA ASP A 61 18.04 23.37 -12.58
C ASP A 61 18.17 24.27 -13.83
N GLY A 62 17.33 25.30 -13.91
CA GLY A 62 17.34 26.28 -15.01
C GLY A 62 16.45 25.93 -16.22
N THR A 63 15.69 24.83 -16.20
CA THR A 63 14.75 24.49 -17.27
C THR A 63 13.34 24.18 -16.76
N ALA A 64 12.32 24.68 -17.45
CA ALA A 64 10.91 24.47 -17.08
C ALA A 64 10.45 23.00 -17.23
N ARG A 65 11.17 22.21 -18.03
CA ARG A 65 10.90 20.78 -18.32
C ARG A 65 12.09 19.89 -17.95
N GLY A 66 12.83 20.24 -16.91
CA GLY A 66 14.04 19.52 -16.48
C GLY A 66 13.81 18.27 -15.64
N LEU A 67 12.62 17.65 -15.65
CA LEU A 67 12.33 16.48 -14.82
C LEU A 67 12.62 15.17 -15.58
N GLU A 68 13.40 14.30 -14.97
CA GLU A 68 13.74 12.97 -15.51
C GLU A 68 13.38 11.89 -14.48
N VAL A 69 12.69 10.82 -14.89
CA VAL A 69 12.32 9.71 -13.99
C VAL A 69 13.43 8.67 -14.00
N ILE A 70 14.03 8.41 -12.83
CA ILE A 70 15.17 7.48 -12.65
C ILE A 70 14.69 6.09 -12.25
N LYS A 71 13.74 6.03 -11.31
CA LYS A 71 13.14 4.79 -10.82
C LYS A 71 11.64 4.88 -11.00
N ASP A 72 11.10 3.92 -11.70
CA ASP A 72 9.67 3.77 -11.87
C ASP A 72 9.27 2.56 -11.02
N THR A 73 8.56 2.81 -9.92
CA THR A 73 8.17 1.77 -8.96
C THR A 73 7.26 0.71 -9.59
N TYR A 74 6.75 0.96 -10.80
CA TYR A 74 5.95 0.03 -11.59
C TYR A 74 6.68 -0.50 -12.83
N ARG A 75 7.89 -0.03 -13.14
CA ARG A 75 8.75 -0.75 -14.07
C ARG A 75 9.24 -2.00 -13.38
N SER A 76 8.55 -3.10 -13.68
CA SER A 76 9.20 -4.36 -14.00
C SER A 76 10.63 -4.07 -14.44
N VAL A 77 11.60 -4.74 -13.82
CA VAL A 77 12.93 -4.88 -14.36
C VAL A 77 12.74 -5.40 -15.79
N SER A 78 12.74 -4.50 -16.78
CA SER A 78 12.62 -4.85 -18.18
C SER A 78 13.94 -5.46 -18.58
N GLY A 79 14.05 -6.78 -18.42
CA GLY A 79 15.20 -7.56 -18.85
C GLY A 79 15.34 -8.88 -18.12
N GLY A 80 14.62 -9.91 -18.59
CA GLY A 80 14.75 -11.29 -18.11
C GLY A 80 14.08 -11.53 -16.76
N ASN A 81 13.67 -12.77 -16.47
CA ASN A 81 13.04 -13.16 -15.21
C ASN A 81 13.82 -12.65 -13.97
N GLU A 82 13.10 -12.43 -12.84
CA GLU A 82 13.60 -12.20 -11.47
C GLU A 82 13.62 -10.74 -10.92
N GLY A 83 12.51 -10.00 -11.00
CA GLY A 83 12.36 -8.72 -10.30
C GLY A 83 11.49 -8.84 -9.05
N ALA A 84 12.03 -8.67 -7.84
CA ALA A 84 11.21 -8.53 -6.63
C ALA A 84 10.49 -7.16 -6.62
N ILE A 85 9.26 -7.12 -6.10
CA ILE A 85 8.50 -5.88 -5.89
C ILE A 85 8.70 -5.46 -4.44
N GLU A 86 9.12 -4.23 -4.19
CA GLU A 86 9.22 -3.70 -2.83
C GLU A 86 7.89 -3.08 -2.40
N LEU A 87 7.33 -3.59 -1.30
CA LEU A 87 6.10 -3.08 -0.71
C LEU A 87 6.38 -2.44 0.66
N PRO A 88 5.78 -1.26 0.95
CA PRO A 88 5.96 -0.59 2.22
C PRO A 88 5.20 -1.32 3.33
N VAL A 89 5.82 -1.42 4.50
CA VAL A 89 5.14 -1.88 5.72
C VAL A 89 4.53 -0.66 6.41
N LEU A 90 3.19 -0.57 6.43
CA LEU A 90 2.51 0.63 6.93
C LEU A 90 2.28 0.61 8.44
N GLY A 91 2.25 -0.57 9.04
CA GLY A 91 1.95 -0.68 10.46
C GLY A 91 1.60 -2.06 10.93
N PHE A 92 0.99 -2.08 12.11
CA PHE A 92 0.57 -3.29 12.78
C PHE A 92 -0.93 -3.45 12.67
N ILE A 93 -1.38 -4.68 12.47
CA ILE A 93 -2.79 -5.04 12.50
C ILE A 93 -3.06 -5.98 13.67
N ALA A 94 -3.71 -5.44 14.70
CA ALA A 94 -4.13 -6.18 15.87
C ALA A 94 -5.64 -6.44 15.85
N ALA A 95 -6.09 -7.46 16.57
CA ALA A 95 -7.51 -7.62 16.84
C ALA A 95 -7.95 -6.58 17.89
N GLY A 96 -8.87 -5.68 17.51
CA GLY A 96 -9.56 -4.80 18.47
C GLY A 96 -8.71 -3.67 19.04
N SER A 97 -7.67 -3.23 18.34
CA SER A 97 -6.91 -2.00 18.65
C SER A 97 -6.79 -1.13 17.40
N PRO A 98 -6.53 0.18 17.54
CA PRO A 98 -6.32 1.05 16.39
C PRO A 98 -5.15 0.55 15.53
N LEU A 99 -5.16 0.87 14.24
CA LEU A 99 -4.00 0.61 13.38
C LEU A 99 -2.83 1.47 13.88
N GLU A 100 -1.78 0.82 14.37
CA GLU A 100 -0.56 1.51 14.81
C GLU A 100 0.40 1.65 13.62
N PRO A 101 0.97 2.83 13.38
CA PRO A 101 2.01 3.01 12.38
C PRO A 101 3.23 2.12 12.66
N TYR A 102 3.92 1.69 11.61
CA TYR A 102 5.15 0.91 11.77
C TYR A 102 6.25 1.79 12.37
N THR A 103 7.10 1.20 13.21
CA THR A 103 8.14 1.94 13.94
C THR A 103 9.14 2.60 12.99
N ASP A 104 9.57 1.86 11.97
CA ASP A 104 10.37 2.43 10.89
C ASP A 104 9.45 2.77 9.70
N PRO A 105 9.20 4.06 9.42
CA PRO A 105 8.36 4.44 8.28
C PRO A 105 8.95 3.94 6.96
N ASN A 106 10.27 3.75 6.86
CA ASN A 106 10.99 3.32 5.65
C ASN A 106 11.19 1.80 5.57
N TYR A 107 10.43 1.02 6.33
CA TYR A 107 10.56 -0.42 6.27
C TYR A 107 9.83 -1.00 5.05
N TYR A 108 10.58 -1.77 4.25
CA TYR A 108 10.11 -2.42 3.04
C TYR A 108 10.37 -3.91 3.10
N VAL A 109 9.47 -4.67 2.46
CA VAL A 109 9.68 -6.09 2.22
C VAL A 109 9.58 -6.34 0.72
N SER A 110 10.60 -7.01 0.19
CA SER A 110 10.62 -7.54 -1.16
C SER A 110 9.67 -8.73 -1.27
N VAL A 111 8.74 -8.68 -2.23
CA VAL A 111 7.77 -9.73 -2.51
C VAL A 111 7.90 -10.20 -3.97
N ALA A 112 7.54 -11.45 -4.23
CA ALA A 112 7.51 -11.94 -5.60
C ALA A 112 6.39 -11.23 -6.39
N PRO A 113 6.59 -10.91 -7.69
CA PRO A 113 5.55 -10.31 -8.53
C PRO A 113 4.23 -11.09 -8.53
N ALA A 114 4.30 -12.41 -8.43
CA ALA A 114 3.13 -13.28 -8.37
C ALA A 114 2.22 -13.02 -7.14
N MET A 115 2.72 -12.36 -6.09
CA MET A 115 1.94 -11.98 -4.91
C MET A 115 1.15 -10.68 -5.09
N VAL A 116 1.37 -9.98 -6.20
CA VAL A 116 0.85 -8.63 -6.46
C VAL A 116 0.04 -8.64 -7.75
N SER A 117 -1.22 -8.24 -7.67
CA SER A 117 -2.06 -8.07 -8.86
C SER A 117 -1.69 -6.77 -9.58
N ALA A 118 -1.53 -6.82 -10.90
CA ALA A 118 -1.33 -5.62 -11.70
C ALA A 118 -2.51 -4.64 -11.55
N GLY A 119 -2.21 -3.34 -11.55
CA GLY A 119 -3.22 -2.27 -11.59
C GLY A 119 -3.90 -1.93 -10.27
N LYS A 120 -3.52 -2.55 -9.14
CA LYS A 120 -3.99 -2.14 -7.80
C LYS A 120 -2.80 -1.82 -6.88
N PRO A 121 -2.94 -0.89 -5.92
CA PRO A 121 -1.90 -0.65 -4.94
C PRO A 121 -1.87 -1.76 -3.90
N HIS A 122 -0.67 -2.10 -3.43
CA HIS A 122 -0.46 -3.07 -2.35
C HIS A 122 0.41 -2.47 -1.25
N TYR A 123 0.25 -2.97 -0.04
CA TYR A 123 1.01 -2.60 1.13
C TYR A 123 1.08 -3.78 2.10
N ILE A 124 1.94 -3.69 3.11
CA ILE A 124 2.13 -4.74 4.09
C ILE A 124 1.73 -4.25 5.48
N LEU A 125 1.12 -5.14 6.26
CA LEU A 125 0.91 -4.96 7.70
C LEU A 125 1.56 -6.13 8.45
N GLN A 126 2.15 -5.84 9.61
CA GLN A 126 2.61 -6.88 10.52
C GLN A 126 1.48 -7.28 11.47
N VAL A 127 1.21 -8.57 11.59
CA VAL A 127 0.15 -9.11 12.44
C VAL A 127 0.56 -9.03 13.90
N LYS A 128 -0.36 -8.56 14.75
CA LYS A 128 -0.25 -8.61 16.21
C LYS A 128 -1.40 -9.44 16.78
N GLY A 129 -1.07 -10.51 17.49
CA GLY A 129 -1.99 -11.42 18.17
C GLY A 129 -2.52 -12.56 17.31
N ASN A 130 -3.49 -13.28 17.87
CA ASN A 130 -3.74 -14.69 17.52
C ASN A 130 -5.09 -14.90 16.81
N SER A 131 -5.72 -13.84 16.29
CA SER A 131 -7.11 -13.94 15.82
C SER A 131 -7.31 -14.73 14.52
N MET A 132 -6.22 -15.09 13.85
CA MET A 132 -6.23 -15.78 12.55
C MET A 132 -5.34 -17.04 12.56
N ILE A 133 -5.05 -17.60 13.74
CA ILE A 133 -4.14 -18.75 13.90
C ILE A 133 -4.61 -20.02 13.18
N ASP A 134 -5.92 -20.25 13.10
CA ASP A 134 -6.48 -21.44 12.45
C ASP A 134 -6.36 -21.36 10.92
N ASP A 135 -6.21 -20.15 10.38
CA ASP A 135 -5.85 -19.89 8.97
C ASP A 135 -4.32 -19.87 8.76
N GLY A 136 -3.54 -20.21 9.79
CA GLY A 136 -2.09 -20.24 9.75
C GLY A 136 -1.41 -18.86 9.77
N ILE A 137 -2.16 -17.79 10.06
CA ILE A 137 -1.63 -16.43 10.21
C ILE A 137 -1.31 -16.20 11.69
N LEU A 138 -0.03 -16.12 12.00
CA LEU A 138 0.50 -16.06 13.36
C LEU A 138 0.94 -14.63 13.72
N ASP A 139 1.11 -14.41 15.02
CA ASP A 139 1.73 -13.18 15.52
C ASP A 139 3.12 -12.97 14.89
N GLY A 140 3.40 -11.73 14.48
CA GLY A 140 4.66 -11.35 13.84
C GLY A 140 4.71 -11.55 12.33
N ASP A 141 3.73 -12.21 11.71
CA ASP A 141 3.67 -12.39 10.26
C ASP A 141 3.48 -11.07 9.51
N PHE A 142 3.98 -11.01 8.28
CA PHE A 142 3.70 -9.93 7.34
C PHE A 142 2.62 -10.37 6.35
N VAL A 143 1.49 -9.66 6.34
CA VAL A 143 0.41 -9.88 5.38
C VAL A 143 0.48 -8.87 4.25
N VAL A 144 0.39 -9.35 3.01
CA VAL A 144 0.33 -8.52 1.80
C VAL A 144 -1.13 -8.16 1.56
N ILE A 145 -1.43 -6.87 1.59
CA ILE A 145 -2.77 -6.33 1.43
C ILE A 145 -2.87 -5.65 0.07
N GLN A 146 -3.83 -6.11 -0.74
CA GLN A 146 -4.28 -5.40 -1.93
C GLN A 146 -5.29 -4.33 -1.51
N HIS A 147 -5.01 -3.07 -1.78
CA HIS A 147 -5.90 -1.97 -1.48
C HIS A 147 -7.15 -2.02 -2.35
N GLN A 148 -8.31 -2.11 -1.72
CA GLN A 148 -9.61 -2.15 -2.37
C GLN A 148 -10.72 -1.88 -1.33
N GLN A 149 -11.91 -1.52 -1.80
CA GLN A 149 -13.05 -1.16 -0.94
C GLN A 149 -14.18 -2.21 -0.99
N ASP A 150 -14.04 -3.23 -1.83
CA ASP A 150 -14.95 -4.35 -2.02
C ASP A 150 -14.34 -5.65 -1.49
N ALA A 151 -15.19 -6.61 -1.14
CA ALA A 151 -14.79 -7.96 -0.75
C ALA A 151 -15.91 -8.97 -1.04
N LYS A 152 -15.57 -10.25 -1.05
CA LYS A 152 -16.51 -11.37 -1.18
C LYS A 152 -16.58 -12.16 0.12
N ASN A 153 -17.67 -12.93 0.29
CA ASN A 153 -17.80 -13.85 1.40
C ASN A 153 -16.60 -14.80 1.46
N GLY A 154 -15.98 -14.88 2.62
CA GLY A 154 -14.80 -15.69 2.85
C GLY A 154 -13.47 -14.99 2.57
N ASP A 155 -13.44 -13.77 2.03
CA ASP A 155 -12.18 -13.03 1.90
C ASP A 155 -11.62 -12.66 3.28
N ILE A 156 -10.30 -12.73 3.44
CA ILE A 156 -9.61 -12.15 4.59
C ILE A 156 -9.34 -10.68 4.28
N VAL A 157 -9.84 -9.78 5.13
CA VAL A 157 -9.82 -8.34 4.86
C VAL A 157 -9.28 -7.55 6.04
N VAL A 158 -8.70 -6.40 5.72
CA VAL A 158 -8.50 -5.31 6.69
C VAL A 158 -9.80 -4.51 6.72
N ALA A 159 -10.56 -4.67 7.79
CA ALA A 159 -11.81 -3.97 8.02
C ALA A 159 -11.64 -2.89 9.10
N LEU A 160 -12.09 -1.68 8.81
CA LEU A 160 -12.21 -0.59 9.76
C LEU A 160 -13.64 -0.57 10.32
N LEU A 161 -13.74 -0.80 11.62
CA LEU A 161 -14.98 -0.78 12.38
C LEU A 161 -15.48 0.66 12.58
N PRO A 162 -16.79 0.87 12.87
CA PRO A 162 -17.34 2.21 13.10
C PRO A 162 -16.69 2.99 14.25
N ASN A 163 -16.12 2.28 15.23
CA ASN A 163 -15.37 2.87 16.35
C ASN A 163 -13.93 3.27 15.99
N GLY A 164 -13.53 3.15 14.72
CA GLY A 164 -12.20 3.52 14.23
C GLY A 164 -11.13 2.43 14.39
N LEU A 165 -11.47 1.25 14.92
CA LEU A 165 -10.52 0.15 15.09
C LEU A 165 -10.37 -0.65 13.80
N ALA A 166 -9.14 -0.94 13.40
CA ALA A 166 -8.85 -1.82 12.27
C ALA A 166 -8.68 -3.27 12.75
N THR A 167 -9.11 -4.24 11.94
CA THR A 167 -8.96 -5.67 12.27
C THR A 167 -8.74 -6.49 11.01
N LEU A 168 -7.98 -7.59 11.14
CA LEU A 168 -7.83 -8.60 10.10
C LEU A 168 -8.79 -9.76 10.41
N LYS A 169 -9.81 -9.96 9.58
CA LYS A 169 -10.84 -10.99 9.77
C LYS A 169 -11.34 -11.53 8.44
N ARG A 170 -11.97 -12.71 8.48
CA ARG A 170 -12.72 -13.23 7.35
C ARG A 170 -14.10 -12.57 7.30
N ILE A 171 -14.45 -11.96 6.18
CA ILE A 171 -15.71 -11.22 6.04
C ILE A 171 -16.81 -12.09 5.46
N PHE A 172 -18.02 -11.97 6.00
CA PHE A 172 -19.24 -12.54 5.46
C PHE A 172 -20.36 -11.51 5.51
N PHE A 173 -21.00 -11.30 4.37
CA PHE A 173 -22.18 -10.48 4.18
C PHE A 173 -23.43 -11.37 4.29
N GLU A 174 -24.32 -11.01 5.22
CA GLU A 174 -25.66 -11.56 5.39
C GLU A 174 -26.69 -10.46 5.07
N LYS A 175 -27.98 -10.82 4.95
CA LYS A 175 -29.03 -9.87 4.53
C LYS A 175 -29.01 -8.54 5.29
N ASP A 176 -28.85 -8.59 6.61
CA ASP A 176 -28.98 -7.41 7.49
C ASP A 176 -27.72 -7.11 8.31
N ARG A 177 -26.63 -7.83 8.07
CA ARG A 177 -25.41 -7.71 8.89
C ARG A 177 -24.16 -8.21 8.18
N ILE A 178 -23.03 -7.75 8.69
CA ILE A 178 -21.70 -8.19 8.32
C ILE A 178 -21.10 -8.94 9.50
N LYS A 179 -20.60 -10.14 9.25
CA LYS A 179 -19.83 -10.93 10.21
C LYS A 179 -18.35 -10.85 9.86
N LEU A 180 -17.55 -10.40 10.82
CA LEU A 180 -16.10 -10.48 10.77
C LEU A 180 -15.67 -11.66 11.65
N MET A 181 -15.42 -12.78 11.01
CA MET A 181 -15.07 -14.04 11.66
C MET A 181 -13.56 -14.10 11.95
N PRO A 182 -13.15 -14.32 13.21
CA PRO A 182 -11.78 -14.75 13.47
C PRO A 182 -11.56 -16.16 12.93
N ALA A 183 -10.33 -16.47 12.54
CA ALA A 183 -9.87 -17.85 12.40
C ALA A 183 -9.14 -18.24 13.68
N ASN A 184 -9.91 -18.28 14.77
CA ASN A 184 -9.49 -18.73 16.09
C ASN A 184 -10.73 -19.22 16.83
N SER A 185 -10.81 -20.53 17.07
CA SER A 185 -11.91 -21.21 17.77
C SER A 185 -12.25 -20.65 19.16
N GLN A 186 -11.32 -19.97 19.82
CA GLN A 186 -11.54 -19.35 21.14
C GLN A 186 -12.11 -17.92 21.06
N MET A 187 -12.30 -17.37 19.86
CA MET A 187 -12.74 -15.99 19.66
C MET A 187 -14.12 -15.93 19.01
N SER A 188 -14.96 -15.02 19.51
CA SER A 188 -16.30 -14.79 18.94
C SER A 188 -16.26 -13.90 17.69
N PRO A 189 -17.18 -14.10 16.73
CA PRO A 189 -17.35 -13.19 15.59
C PRO A 189 -17.70 -11.77 16.02
N ILE A 190 -17.19 -10.79 15.28
CA ILE A 190 -17.63 -9.39 15.42
C ILE A 190 -18.81 -9.18 14.47
N ILE A 191 -19.94 -8.75 15.01
CA ILE A 191 -21.15 -8.44 14.24
C ILE A 191 -21.23 -6.93 14.05
N ALA A 192 -21.36 -6.47 12.81
CA ALA A 192 -21.50 -5.06 12.47
C ALA A 192 -22.59 -4.87 11.40
N THR A 193 -23.24 -3.70 11.37
CA THR A 193 -24.14 -3.33 10.27
C THR A 193 -23.36 -2.78 9.08
N HIS A 194 -22.27 -2.06 9.37
CA HIS A 194 -21.42 -1.43 8.36
C HIS A 194 -19.96 -1.51 8.79
N VAL A 195 -19.07 -1.73 7.83
CA VAL A 195 -17.61 -1.67 8.00
C VAL A 195 -17.00 -1.05 6.76
N LYS A 196 -15.86 -0.37 6.90
CA LYS A 196 -15.09 0.12 5.75
C LYS A 196 -13.98 -0.86 5.43
N ILE A 197 -13.99 -1.44 4.24
CA ILE A 197 -12.90 -2.29 3.77
C ILE A 197 -11.74 -1.39 3.31
N GLN A 198 -10.56 -1.65 3.83
CA GLN A 198 -9.32 -0.95 3.42
C GLN A 198 -8.49 -1.78 2.44
N GLY A 199 -8.64 -3.11 2.49
CA GLY A 199 -8.02 -4.00 1.54
C GLY A 199 -8.26 -5.46 1.83
N ARG A 200 -7.84 -6.30 0.88
CA ARG A 200 -7.93 -7.76 0.95
C ARG A 200 -6.53 -8.36 1.13
N CYS A 201 -6.40 -9.31 2.06
CA CYS A 201 -5.17 -10.07 2.23
C CYS A 201 -4.99 -11.02 1.03
N VAL A 202 -3.86 -10.91 0.35
CA VAL A 202 -3.53 -11.68 -0.87
C VAL A 202 -2.24 -12.49 -0.73
N GLY A 203 -1.52 -12.35 0.38
CA GLY A 203 -0.30 -13.08 0.62
C GLY A 203 0.15 -13.02 2.07
N LEU A 204 1.00 -13.97 2.44
CA LEU A 204 1.61 -14.10 3.76
C LEU A 204 3.12 -14.28 3.59
N ILE A 205 3.89 -13.58 4.41
CA ILE A 205 5.35 -13.68 4.47
C ILE A 205 5.71 -13.90 5.94
N ARG A 206 6.38 -15.02 6.21
CA ARG A 206 6.91 -15.34 7.55
C ARG A 206 8.42 -15.42 7.49
N LYS A 207 9.07 -14.65 8.35
CA LYS A 207 10.51 -14.74 8.59
C LYS A 207 10.72 -15.56 9.85
N PHE A 208 11.32 -16.74 9.73
CA PHE A 208 11.77 -17.50 10.89
C PHE A 208 12.99 -16.81 11.51
N GLN A 209 13.01 -16.70 12.83
CA GLN A 209 14.24 -16.33 13.52
C GLN A 209 15.13 -17.58 13.58
N VAL A 210 16.34 -17.46 13.06
CA VAL A 210 17.37 -18.49 13.20
C VAL A 210 18.09 -18.18 14.52
N HIS A 211 18.05 -19.12 15.45
CA HIS A 211 18.84 -19.08 16.69
C HIS A 211 20.24 -19.66 16.45
#